data_AF-A0A962BS05-F1
#
_entry.id   AF-A0A962BS05-F1
#
_cell.length_a   1.000
_cell.length_b   1.000
_cell.length_c   1.000
_cell.angle_alpha   90.00
_cell.angle_beta   90.00
_cell.angle_gamma   90.00
#
_symmetry.space_group_name_H-M   'P 1'
#
loop_
_entity.id
_entity.type
_entity.pdbx_description
1 polymer ?
#
loop_
_entity_poly.entity_id
_entity_poly.type
_entity_poly.pdbx_seq_one_letter_code
_entity_poly.pdbx_strand_id
1 'polypeptide(L)'
;MAKAKGKIIQVLGAVVDVQFEEGQVPGILNALHTENDGRTLVLEVAQHLGENTVRAIAMDMTDGLVRGAEVVDTGDMMQVPVGPETLGRILNVTGDVIDEGPAVKTKAKWPIHRAAPSFADQATETEQLITGIKVIDLLCPYAKGGKIGLFGGAGVGKTVTIMELINNIAKEHGGVSVFGGVGERTREGNDLYHEMMESGVIKQHDHENSKAALVYGQMNEPPGARARVALSALTMAEYFRDEEGQDVLF
;
A
#
# COMPACT_ATOMS: atom_id res chain seq x y z
N MET A 1 12.04 4.98 -23.35
CA MET A 1 11.11 4.62 -24.45
C MET A 1 10.07 5.72 -24.53
N ALA A 2 9.56 6.05 -25.73
CA ALA A 2 8.54 7.09 -25.87
C ALA A 2 7.29 6.67 -25.08
N LYS A 3 6.83 7.53 -24.15
CA LYS A 3 5.62 7.25 -23.36
C LYS A 3 4.42 7.31 -24.30
N ALA A 4 3.71 6.19 -24.45
CA ALA A 4 2.48 6.13 -25.24
C ALA A 4 1.47 7.13 -24.68
N LYS A 5 0.77 7.84 -25.56
CA LYS A 5 -0.23 8.83 -25.17
C LYS A 5 -1.61 8.38 -25.64
N GLY A 6 -2.58 8.54 -24.75
CA GLY A 6 -3.98 8.27 -25.00
C GLY A 6 -4.84 9.48 -24.66
N LYS A 7 -6.13 9.37 -24.97
CA LYS A 7 -7.15 10.37 -24.63
C LYS A 7 -8.31 9.72 -23.91
N ILE A 8 -8.84 10.41 -22.91
CA ILE A 8 -10.02 9.94 -22.19
C ILE A 8 -11.23 10.03 -23.12
N ILE A 9 -11.92 8.91 -23.34
CA ILE A 9 -13.15 8.88 -24.14
C ILE A 9 -14.39 8.86 -23.26
N GLN A 10 -14.28 8.30 -22.04
CA GLN A 10 -15.40 8.14 -21.14
C GLN A 10 -14.94 8.12 -19.67
N VAL A 11 -15.76 8.71 -18.80
CA VAL A 11 -15.58 8.73 -17.34
C VAL A 11 -16.88 8.25 -16.70
N LEU A 12 -16.82 7.18 -15.91
CA LEU A 12 -17.93 6.51 -15.23
C LEU A 12 -17.57 6.35 -13.74
N GLY A 13 -17.68 7.45 -12.98
CA GLY A 13 -17.17 7.48 -11.61
C GLY A 13 -15.69 7.11 -11.59
N ALA A 14 -15.29 6.14 -10.76
CA ALA A 14 -13.89 5.69 -10.66
C ALA A 14 -13.38 4.88 -11.87
N VAL A 15 -14.22 4.62 -12.89
CA VAL A 15 -13.82 3.89 -14.10
C VAL A 15 -13.62 4.88 -15.24
N VAL A 16 -12.46 4.85 -15.87
CA VAL A 16 -12.06 5.77 -16.94
C VAL A 16 -11.65 4.93 -18.16
N ASP A 17 -12.32 5.14 -19.29
CA ASP A 17 -11.94 4.49 -20.54
C ASP A 17 -11.03 5.46 -21.34
N VAL A 18 -9.87 4.95 -21.75
CA VAL A 18 -8.81 5.71 -22.42
C VAL A 18 -8.50 5.05 -23.75
N GLN A 19 -8.53 5.83 -24.82
CA GLN A 19 -8.18 5.36 -26.16
C GLN A 19 -6.75 5.76 -26.52
N PHE A 20 -5.96 4.81 -26.98
CA PHE A 20 -4.59 4.98 -27.44
C PHE A 20 -4.51 4.87 -28.97
N GLU A 21 -3.38 5.26 -29.53
CA GLU A 21 -3.07 5.00 -30.93
C GLU A 21 -2.83 3.50 -31.17
N GLU A 22 -2.97 3.06 -32.42
CA GLU A 22 -2.76 1.67 -32.81
C GLU A 22 -1.34 1.21 -32.48
N GLY A 23 -1.22 0.03 -31.86
CA GLY A 23 0.06 -0.53 -31.42
C GLY A 23 0.63 0.10 -30.15
N GLN A 24 -0.06 1.05 -29.51
CA GLN A 24 0.37 1.72 -28.28
C GLN A 24 -0.52 1.41 -27.07
N VAL A 25 -1.31 0.33 -27.14
CA VAL A 25 -2.22 -0.07 -26.06
C VAL A 25 -1.40 -0.61 -24.87
N PRO A 26 -1.48 0.03 -23.68
CA PRO A 26 -0.71 -0.40 -22.52
C PRO A 26 -1.12 -1.78 -21.99
N GLY A 27 -0.21 -2.45 -21.29
CA GLY A 27 -0.49 -3.73 -20.64
C GLY A 27 -1.55 -3.62 -19.55
N ILE A 28 -2.21 -4.74 -19.23
CA ILE A 28 -3.06 -4.81 -18.03
C ILE A 28 -2.16 -4.61 -16.81
N LEU A 29 -2.67 -3.89 -15.80
CA LEU A 29 -1.98 -3.43 -14.59
C LEU A 29 -0.98 -2.28 -14.78
N ASN A 30 -0.75 -1.79 -16.01
CA ASN A 30 0.06 -0.59 -16.20
C ASN A 30 -0.58 0.62 -15.52
N ALA A 31 0.27 1.46 -14.95
CA ALA A 31 -0.13 2.78 -14.47
C ALA A 31 -0.14 3.78 -15.63
N LEU A 32 -1.19 4.59 -15.66
CA LEU A 32 -1.36 5.71 -16.56
C LEU A 32 -1.43 7.00 -15.73
N HIS A 33 -0.83 8.06 -16.22
CA HIS A 33 -0.87 9.37 -15.59
C HIS A 33 -1.71 10.33 -16.42
N THR A 34 -2.59 11.07 -15.76
CA THR A 34 -3.31 12.19 -16.37
C THR A 34 -3.28 13.38 -15.41
N GLU A 35 -3.45 14.57 -15.95
CA GLU A 35 -3.54 15.78 -15.13
C GLU A 35 -5.01 16.00 -14.76
N ASN A 36 -5.27 16.22 -13.46
CA ASN A 36 -6.56 16.65 -12.96
C ASN A 36 -6.35 17.75 -11.91
N ASP A 37 -6.90 18.94 -12.14
CA ASP A 37 -6.76 20.12 -11.26
C ASP A 37 -5.32 20.43 -10.83
N GLY A 38 -4.37 20.35 -11.77
CA GLY A 38 -2.94 20.61 -11.51
C GLY A 38 -2.23 19.53 -10.69
N ARG A 39 -2.87 18.38 -10.45
CA ARG A 39 -2.30 17.20 -9.79
C ARG A 39 -2.23 16.03 -10.76
N THR A 40 -1.29 15.12 -10.50
CA THR A 40 -1.22 13.86 -11.25
C THR A 40 -2.24 12.88 -10.69
N LEU A 41 -3.22 12.50 -11.50
CA LEU A 41 -4.13 11.40 -11.23
C LEU A 41 -3.55 10.12 -11.84
N VAL A 42 -3.41 9.09 -11.00
CA VAL A 42 -2.97 7.76 -11.43
C VAL A 42 -4.19 6.91 -11.77
N LEU A 43 -4.18 6.29 -12.93
CA LEU A 43 -5.15 5.30 -13.38
C LEU A 43 -4.43 3.96 -13.56
N GLU A 44 -5.04 2.84 -13.18
CA GLU A 44 -4.49 1.51 -13.45
C GLU A 44 -5.32 0.79 -14.50
N VAL A 45 -4.68 0.29 -15.55
CA VAL A 45 -5.36 -0.47 -16.61
C VAL A 45 -5.90 -1.79 -16.04
N ALA A 46 -7.22 -1.97 -16.12
CA ALA A 46 -7.87 -3.19 -15.66
C ALA A 46 -8.20 -4.14 -16.81
N GLN A 47 -8.60 -3.62 -17.98
CA GLN A 47 -9.07 -4.44 -19.11
C GLN A 47 -8.79 -3.77 -20.47
N HIS A 48 -8.68 -4.58 -21.52
CA HIS A 48 -8.69 -4.12 -22.91
C HIS A 48 -10.10 -4.27 -23.49
N LEU A 49 -10.67 -3.19 -24.01
CA LEU A 49 -12.03 -3.18 -24.55
C LEU A 49 -12.09 -3.45 -26.07
N GLY A 50 -10.95 -3.41 -26.75
CA GLY A 50 -10.88 -3.37 -28.22
C GLY A 50 -10.78 -1.94 -28.75
N GLU A 51 -10.65 -1.78 -30.07
CA GLU A 51 -10.55 -0.46 -30.73
C GLU A 51 -9.50 0.47 -30.10
N ASN A 52 -8.35 -0.10 -29.72
CA ASN A 52 -7.24 0.56 -29.02
C ASN A 52 -7.65 1.24 -27.70
N THR A 53 -8.73 0.77 -27.07
CA THR A 53 -9.27 1.33 -25.83
C THR A 53 -8.98 0.41 -24.65
N VAL A 54 -8.53 1.01 -23.56
CA VAL A 54 -8.37 0.36 -22.26
C VAL A 54 -9.38 0.92 -21.27
N ARG A 55 -9.83 0.06 -20.36
CA ARG A 55 -10.58 0.44 -19.16
C ARG A 55 -9.62 0.53 -18.00
N ALA A 56 -9.55 1.70 -17.37
CA ALA A 56 -8.70 1.95 -16.23
C ALA A 56 -9.53 2.30 -14.98
N ILE A 57 -8.95 2.03 -13.81
CA ILE A 57 -9.52 2.36 -12.51
C ILE A 57 -8.72 3.52 -11.93
N ALA A 58 -9.41 4.59 -11.51
CA ALA A 58 -8.78 5.76 -10.91
C ALA A 58 -8.38 5.50 -9.45
N MET A 59 -7.18 5.95 -9.09
CA MET A 59 -6.65 5.88 -7.72
C MET A 59 -7.00 7.10 -6.87
N ASP A 60 -7.56 8.15 -7.48
CA ASP A 60 -8.09 9.31 -6.76
C ASP A 60 -9.41 9.78 -7.43
N MET A 61 -10.04 10.82 -6.89
CA MET A 61 -11.28 11.38 -7.39
C MET A 61 -11.13 11.82 -8.86
N THR A 62 -12.13 11.46 -9.66
CA THR A 62 -12.21 11.77 -11.10
C THR A 62 -13.04 13.03 -11.37
N ASP A 63 -13.45 13.75 -10.32
CA ASP A 63 -14.17 15.02 -10.45
C ASP A 63 -13.26 16.02 -11.18
N GLY A 64 -13.82 16.75 -12.14
CA GLY A 64 -13.04 17.67 -13.00
C GLY A 64 -12.43 17.02 -14.24
N LEU A 65 -12.39 15.69 -14.33
CA LEU A 65 -11.79 15.00 -15.47
C LEU A 65 -12.63 15.18 -16.75
N VAL A 66 -11.99 15.61 -17.84
CA VAL A 66 -12.66 15.97 -19.10
C VAL A 66 -12.33 14.95 -20.20
N ARG A 67 -13.32 14.63 -21.03
CA ARG A 67 -13.08 13.85 -22.26
C ARG A 67 -12.13 14.58 -23.20
N GLY A 68 -11.23 13.84 -23.81
CA GLY A 68 -10.16 14.35 -24.66
C GLY A 68 -8.90 14.75 -23.89
N ALA A 69 -8.92 14.76 -22.54
CA ALA A 69 -7.73 15.00 -21.74
C ALA A 69 -6.66 13.95 -22.02
N GLU A 70 -5.40 14.40 -22.00
CA GLU A 70 -4.23 13.58 -22.30
C GLU A 70 -3.96 12.60 -21.15
N VAL A 71 -3.67 11.36 -21.52
CA VAL A 71 -3.24 10.30 -20.61
C VAL A 71 -1.90 9.77 -21.11
N VAL A 72 -0.96 9.58 -20.20
CA VAL A 72 0.39 9.12 -20.52
C VAL A 72 0.61 7.77 -19.86
N ASP A 73 0.94 6.76 -20.66
CA ASP A 73 1.38 5.46 -20.16
C ASP A 73 2.75 5.60 -19.48
N THR A 74 2.87 5.06 -18.28
CA THR A 74 4.16 5.01 -17.58
C THR A 74 5.06 3.91 -18.14
N GLY A 75 4.48 2.93 -18.83
CA GLY A 75 5.16 1.76 -19.39
C GLY A 75 5.36 0.62 -18.40
N ASP A 76 4.95 0.80 -17.14
CA ASP A 76 5.09 -0.17 -16.06
C ASP A 76 3.86 -0.11 -15.13
N MET A 77 3.79 -1.03 -14.18
CA MET A 77 2.78 -1.05 -13.13
C MET A 77 2.97 0.12 -12.16
N MET A 78 1.96 0.43 -11.36
CA MET A 78 2.11 1.42 -10.30
C MET A 78 3.21 1.00 -9.33
N GLN A 79 4.16 1.90 -9.06
CA GLN A 79 5.31 1.64 -8.20
C GLN A 79 5.25 2.53 -6.96
N VAL A 80 5.58 1.96 -5.80
CA VAL A 80 5.63 2.66 -4.52
C VAL A 80 7.06 2.73 -3.99
N PRO A 81 7.42 3.78 -3.24
CA PRO A 81 8.72 3.85 -2.56
C PRO A 81 8.83 2.71 -1.54
N VAL A 82 10.00 2.07 -1.51
CA VAL A 82 10.32 0.99 -0.56
C VAL A 82 11.68 1.27 0.06
N GLY A 83 11.92 0.69 1.24
CA GLY A 83 13.17 0.82 1.98
C GLY A 83 13.01 1.41 3.37
N PRO A 84 14.09 1.40 4.18
CA PRO A 84 14.07 1.96 5.53
C PRO A 84 13.64 3.44 5.58
N GLU A 85 13.80 4.19 4.49
CA GLU A 85 13.41 5.60 4.42
C GLU A 85 11.89 5.81 4.47
N THR A 86 11.08 4.75 4.31
CA THR A 86 9.62 4.81 4.49
C THR A 86 9.18 4.64 5.96
N LEU A 87 10.09 4.23 6.85
CA LEU A 87 9.79 4.05 8.27
C LEU A 87 9.44 5.38 8.94
N GLY A 88 8.41 5.36 9.78
CA GLY A 88 7.86 6.52 10.47
C GLY A 88 7.07 7.47 9.58
N ARG A 89 6.78 7.09 8.34
CA ARG A 89 6.04 7.92 7.37
C ARG A 89 4.63 7.38 7.14
N ILE A 90 3.73 8.27 6.73
CA ILE A 90 2.39 7.91 6.24
C ILE A 90 2.34 8.12 4.73
N LEU A 91 2.06 7.04 4.01
CA LEU A 91 1.99 6.99 2.55
C LEU A 91 0.57 6.65 2.10
N ASN A 92 0.13 7.18 0.96
CA ASN A 92 -1.13 6.79 0.34
C ASN A 92 -0.93 5.58 -0.62
N VAL A 93 -1.99 5.21 -1.34
CA VAL A 93 -1.97 4.11 -2.31
C VAL A 93 -0.90 4.28 -3.41
N THR A 94 -0.66 5.50 -3.91
CA THR A 94 0.34 5.78 -4.96
C THR A 94 1.76 5.90 -4.43
N GLY A 95 1.96 5.83 -3.11
CA GLY A 95 3.25 6.00 -2.47
C GLY A 95 3.65 7.46 -2.25
N ASP A 96 2.70 8.38 -2.37
CA ASP A 96 2.89 9.78 -2.00
C ASP A 96 2.71 9.97 -0.50
N VAL A 97 3.43 10.94 0.04
CA VAL A 97 3.39 11.27 1.46
C VAL A 97 2.12 12.02 1.82
N ILE A 98 1.49 11.62 2.94
CA ILE A 98 0.31 12.29 3.51
C ILE A 98 0.47 12.72 4.97
N ASP A 99 1.69 12.64 5.52
CA ASP A 99 2.02 13.08 6.89
C ASP A 99 2.49 14.55 6.98
N GLU A 100 2.21 15.36 5.96
CA GLU A 100 2.67 16.75 5.80
C GLU A 100 4.21 16.92 5.77
N GLY A 101 4.97 15.83 5.80
CA GLY A 101 6.42 15.84 5.62
C GLY A 101 6.85 15.96 4.16
N PRO A 102 8.16 16.12 3.90
CA PRO A 102 8.69 16.13 2.55
C PRO A 102 8.53 14.75 1.89
N ALA A 103 8.47 14.73 0.55
CA ALA A 103 8.46 13.49 -0.21
C ALA A 103 9.60 12.55 0.20
N VAL A 104 9.30 11.27 0.43
CA VAL A 104 10.31 10.27 0.79
C VAL A 104 11.26 10.08 -0.39
N LYS A 105 12.56 10.16 -0.11
CA LYS A 105 13.62 9.84 -1.07
C LYS A 105 14.12 8.43 -0.79
N THR A 106 13.58 7.45 -1.49
CA THR A 106 14.04 6.06 -1.42
C THR A 106 15.08 5.76 -2.49
N LYS A 107 15.90 4.73 -2.23
CA LYS A 107 16.85 4.19 -3.22
C LYS A 107 16.15 3.36 -4.29
N ALA A 108 15.00 2.78 -3.96
CA ALA A 108 14.24 1.91 -4.85
C ALA A 108 12.73 2.25 -4.82
N LYS A 109 12.06 1.91 -5.92
CA LYS A 109 10.61 1.84 -6.03
C LYS A 109 10.25 0.48 -6.59
N TRP A 110 9.24 -0.17 -6.02
CA TRP A 110 8.81 -1.51 -6.43
C TRP A 110 7.38 -1.49 -6.96
N PRO A 111 7.05 -2.31 -7.98
CA PRO A 111 5.70 -2.43 -8.49
C PRO A 111 4.80 -3.11 -7.44
N ILE A 112 3.56 -2.64 -7.33
CA ILE A 112 2.60 -3.20 -6.36
C ILE A 112 2.02 -4.56 -6.76
N HIS A 113 2.14 -4.93 -8.03
CA HIS A 113 1.70 -6.20 -8.56
C HIS A 113 2.92 -7.09 -8.78
N ARG A 114 3.03 -8.14 -7.96
CA ARG A 114 4.11 -9.12 -8.04
C ARG A 114 3.56 -10.53 -7.92
N ALA A 115 4.30 -11.47 -8.48
CA ALA A 115 3.98 -12.88 -8.29
C ALA A 115 4.22 -13.26 -6.83
N ALA A 116 3.37 -14.15 -6.31
CA ALA A 116 3.60 -14.75 -5.01
C ALA A 116 4.91 -15.58 -5.01
N PRO A 117 5.53 -15.80 -3.84
CA PRO A 117 6.69 -16.68 -3.71
C PRO A 117 6.42 -18.06 -4.32
N SER A 118 7.44 -18.63 -4.97
CA SER A 118 7.30 -19.94 -5.62
C SER A 118 7.18 -21.05 -4.58
N PHE A 119 6.76 -22.25 -5.00
CA PHE A 119 6.73 -23.40 -4.10
C PHE A 119 8.11 -23.74 -3.50
N ALA A 120 9.18 -23.46 -4.23
CA ALA A 120 10.55 -23.71 -3.77
C ALA A 120 11.01 -22.71 -2.70
N ASP A 121 10.39 -21.52 -2.64
CA ASP A 121 10.75 -20.46 -1.68
C ASP A 121 10.00 -20.60 -0.35
N GLN A 122 9.07 -21.55 -0.25
CA GLN A 122 8.26 -21.73 0.96
C GLN A 122 9.04 -22.50 2.03
N ALA A 123 9.17 -21.89 3.21
CA ALA A 123 9.72 -22.55 4.39
C ALA A 123 8.81 -23.71 4.84
N THR A 124 9.42 -24.84 5.20
CA THR A 124 8.71 -26.03 5.72
C THR A 124 8.68 -26.10 7.24
N GLU A 125 9.41 -25.23 7.92
CA GLU A 125 9.54 -25.21 9.37
C GLU A 125 8.51 -24.27 9.98
N THR A 126 7.85 -24.75 11.04
CA THR A 126 6.88 -23.96 11.80
C THR A 126 7.51 -23.59 13.14
N GLU A 127 7.84 -22.32 13.31
CA GLU A 127 8.27 -21.76 14.58
C GLU A 127 7.12 -20.99 15.25
N GLN A 128 7.04 -21.04 16.58
CA GLN A 128 6.08 -20.23 17.32
C GLN A 128 6.59 -18.78 17.42
N LEU A 129 5.72 -17.82 17.10
CA LEU A 129 5.90 -16.41 17.39
C LEU A 129 5.36 -16.14 18.80
N ILE A 130 6.26 -15.80 19.73
CA ILE A 130 5.88 -15.42 21.10
C ILE A 130 5.40 -13.97 21.08
N THR A 131 4.15 -13.75 21.48
CA THR A 131 3.51 -12.42 21.39
C THR A 131 3.53 -11.64 22.70
N GLY A 132 3.78 -12.31 23.83
CA GLY A 132 3.67 -11.74 25.17
C GLY A 132 2.22 -11.64 25.67
N ILE A 133 1.24 -12.04 24.86
CA ILE A 133 -0.19 -11.97 25.19
C ILE A 133 -0.65 -13.35 25.67
N LYS A 134 -0.89 -13.50 26.97
CA LYS A 134 -1.23 -14.78 27.62
C LYS A 134 -2.28 -15.61 26.89
N VAL A 135 -3.38 -14.99 26.44
CA VAL A 135 -4.47 -15.73 25.77
C VAL A 135 -4.06 -16.21 24.39
N ILE A 136 -3.23 -15.44 23.67
CA ILE A 136 -2.73 -15.79 22.35
C ILE A 136 -1.68 -16.89 22.51
N ASP A 137 -0.65 -16.66 23.32
CA ASP A 137 0.47 -17.59 23.48
C ASP A 137 0.05 -18.96 24.07
N LEU A 138 -1.01 -19.00 24.87
CA LEU A 138 -1.50 -20.24 25.50
C LEU A 138 -2.57 -20.95 24.67
N LEU A 139 -3.59 -20.25 24.17
CA LEU A 139 -4.78 -20.88 23.58
C LEU A 139 -4.75 -20.90 22.04
N CYS A 140 -4.12 -19.91 21.41
CA CYS A 140 -4.08 -19.77 19.95
C CYS A 140 -2.71 -19.21 19.52
N PRO A 141 -1.63 -19.99 19.72
CA PRO A 141 -0.27 -19.52 19.48
C PRO A 141 -0.07 -19.17 18.01
N TYR A 142 0.60 -18.05 17.76
CA TYR A 142 0.90 -17.60 16.41
C TYR A 142 2.12 -18.32 15.87
N ALA A 143 2.09 -18.66 14.58
CA ALA A 143 3.25 -19.18 13.88
C ALA A 143 4.01 -18.03 13.21
N LYS A 144 5.33 -18.06 13.28
CA LYS A 144 6.20 -17.14 12.53
C LYS A 144 5.98 -17.37 11.02
N GLY A 145 5.84 -16.28 10.26
CA GLY A 145 5.43 -16.35 8.84
C GLY A 145 3.97 -16.79 8.61
N GLY A 146 3.20 -16.98 9.67
CA GLY A 146 1.79 -17.34 9.61
C GLY A 146 0.87 -16.17 9.24
N LYS A 147 -0.37 -16.51 8.88
CA LYS A 147 -1.44 -15.52 8.63
C LYS A 147 -2.43 -15.55 9.77
N ILE A 148 -2.70 -14.39 10.36
CA ILE A 148 -3.53 -14.26 11.56
C ILE A 148 -4.79 -13.47 11.20
N GLY A 149 -5.95 -13.95 11.65
CA GLY A 149 -7.22 -13.24 11.52
C GLY A 149 -7.75 -12.78 12.87
N LEU A 150 -7.92 -11.46 13.05
CA LEU A 150 -8.55 -10.87 14.23
C LEU A 150 -10.04 -10.58 13.95
N PHE A 151 -10.88 -11.58 14.22
CA PHE A 151 -12.33 -11.48 13.99
C PHE A 151 -13.04 -10.82 15.16
N GLY A 152 -13.74 -9.71 14.90
CA GLY A 152 -14.47 -9.02 15.96
C GLY A 152 -15.29 -7.82 15.48
N GLY A 153 -16.31 -7.46 16.26
CA GLY A 153 -17.19 -6.32 15.99
C GLY A 153 -16.51 -4.95 16.17
N ALA A 154 -17.28 -3.88 16.06
CA ALA A 154 -16.79 -2.53 16.38
C ALA A 154 -16.51 -2.41 17.89
N GLY A 155 -15.41 -1.76 18.26
CA GLY A 155 -15.09 -1.45 19.66
C GLY A 155 -14.60 -2.63 20.52
N VAL A 156 -14.38 -3.82 19.96
CA VAL A 156 -13.91 -4.99 20.74
C VAL A 156 -12.39 -5.03 20.98
N GLY A 157 -11.67 -3.95 20.66
CA GLY A 157 -10.23 -3.84 20.90
C GLY A 157 -9.31 -4.41 19.81
N LYS A 158 -9.79 -4.63 18.56
CA LYS A 158 -8.94 -5.14 17.46
C LYS A 158 -7.67 -4.30 17.25
N THR A 159 -7.83 -2.99 17.09
CA THR A 159 -6.71 -2.05 16.90
C THR A 159 -5.77 -2.06 18.10
N VAL A 160 -6.30 -2.13 19.31
CA VAL A 160 -5.51 -2.22 20.55
C VAL A 160 -4.66 -3.48 20.57
N THR A 161 -5.22 -4.63 20.20
CA THR A 161 -4.46 -5.88 20.08
C THR A 161 -3.35 -5.78 19.02
N ILE A 162 -3.62 -5.14 17.88
CA ILE A 162 -2.60 -4.93 16.83
C ILE A 162 -1.46 -4.04 17.34
N MET A 163 -1.78 -2.93 18.02
CA MET A 163 -0.77 -2.03 18.58
C MET A 163 0.09 -2.74 19.64
N GLU A 164 -0.52 -3.55 20.49
CA GLU A 164 0.21 -4.32 21.50
C GLU A 164 1.13 -5.36 20.85
N LEU A 165 0.69 -6.03 19.77
CA LEU A 165 1.53 -6.93 18.99
C LEU A 165 2.72 -6.19 18.36
N ILE A 166 2.49 -5.02 17.74
CA ILE A 166 3.54 -4.18 17.17
C ILE A 166 4.56 -3.80 18.26
N ASN A 167 4.08 -3.36 19.42
CA ASN A 167 4.93 -2.95 20.54
C ASN A 167 5.80 -4.11 21.06
N ASN A 168 5.22 -5.29 21.25
CA ASN A 168 5.95 -6.45 21.80
C ASN A 168 6.95 -7.02 20.79
N ILE A 169 6.56 -7.12 19.52
CA ILE A 169 7.44 -7.60 18.45
C ILE A 169 8.57 -6.59 18.20
N ALA A 170 8.29 -5.29 18.16
CA ALA A 170 9.32 -4.26 17.96
C ALA A 170 10.34 -4.23 19.12
N LYS A 171 9.90 -4.48 20.36
CA LYS A 171 10.78 -4.51 21.55
C LYS A 171 11.61 -5.79 21.65
N GLU A 172 11.02 -6.95 21.38
CA GLU A 172 11.68 -8.24 21.62
C GLU A 172 12.38 -8.82 20.39
N HIS A 173 11.85 -8.59 19.18
CA HIS A 173 12.31 -9.28 17.96
C HIS A 173 13.06 -8.38 16.99
N GLY A 174 13.18 -7.07 17.27
CA GLY A 174 13.96 -6.12 16.46
C GLY A 174 13.46 -5.88 15.04
N GLY A 175 12.37 -6.53 14.65
CA GLY A 175 11.73 -6.44 13.34
C GLY A 175 11.03 -5.12 13.09
N VAL A 176 10.60 -4.93 11.84
CA VAL A 176 9.82 -3.77 11.39
C VAL A 176 8.36 -4.15 11.21
N SER A 177 7.49 -3.16 11.33
CA SER A 177 6.05 -3.30 11.09
C SER A 177 5.63 -2.46 9.89
N VAL A 178 4.74 -2.99 9.06
CA VAL A 178 4.09 -2.23 8.00
C VAL A 178 2.59 -2.31 8.23
N PHE A 179 1.93 -1.18 8.44
CA PHE A 179 0.50 -1.17 8.69
C PHE A 179 -0.25 -0.70 7.44
N GLY A 180 -1.07 -1.59 6.87
CA GLY A 180 -1.99 -1.27 5.77
C GLY A 180 -3.39 -0.88 6.26
N GLY A 181 -3.70 0.41 6.33
CA GLY A 181 -5.03 0.90 6.69
C GLY A 181 -6.01 0.86 5.51
N VAL A 182 -6.63 -0.30 5.29
CA VAL A 182 -7.52 -0.57 4.14
C VAL A 182 -8.97 -0.24 4.47
N GLY A 183 -9.47 0.89 3.98
CA GLY A 183 -10.87 1.28 4.14
C GLY A 183 -11.28 1.50 5.61
N GLU A 184 -10.32 1.82 6.48
CA GLU A 184 -10.57 2.18 7.87
C GLU A 184 -11.04 3.63 8.00
N ARG A 185 -11.48 4.00 9.21
CA ARG A 185 -11.83 5.41 9.49
C ARG A 185 -10.57 6.23 9.65
N THR A 186 -10.54 7.41 9.03
CA THR A 186 -9.44 8.37 9.16
C THR A 186 -9.14 8.74 10.62
N ARG A 187 -10.18 8.81 11.47
CA ARG A 187 -10.01 9.00 12.91
C ARG A 187 -9.19 7.88 13.56
N GLU A 188 -9.50 6.62 13.23
CA GLU A 188 -8.80 5.47 13.79
C GLU A 188 -7.35 5.39 13.30
N GLY A 189 -7.09 5.76 12.04
CA GLY A 189 -5.71 5.91 11.53
C GLY A 189 -4.94 7.05 12.23
N ASN A 190 -5.59 8.20 12.46
CA ASN A 190 -4.97 9.30 13.20
C ASN A 190 -4.65 8.93 14.65
N ASP A 191 -5.59 8.30 15.35
CA ASP A 191 -5.41 7.85 16.73
C ASP A 191 -4.25 6.84 16.80
N LEU A 192 -4.22 5.86 15.90
CA LEU A 192 -3.13 4.89 15.76
C LEU A 192 -1.77 5.56 15.55
N TYR A 193 -1.70 6.58 14.69
CA TYR A 193 -0.46 7.32 14.44
C TYR A 193 0.04 8.00 15.72
N HIS A 194 -0.84 8.65 16.49
CA HIS A 194 -0.47 9.30 17.75
C HIS A 194 -0.07 8.30 18.83
N GLU A 195 -0.78 7.18 18.95
CA GLU A 195 -0.42 6.11 19.89
C GLU A 195 0.94 5.46 19.55
N MET A 196 1.25 5.30 18.26
CA MET A 196 2.58 4.84 17.83
C MET A 196 3.70 5.84 18.15
N MET A 197 3.39 7.14 18.14
CA MET A 197 4.35 8.17 18.54
C MET A 197 4.57 8.19 20.06
N GLU A 198 3.50 8.08 20.85
CA GLU A 198 3.57 8.03 22.30
C GLU A 198 4.28 6.78 22.83
N SER A 199 4.08 5.63 22.18
CA SER A 199 4.76 4.38 22.51
C SER A 199 6.21 4.30 22.03
N GLY A 200 6.66 5.27 21.21
CA GLY A 200 8.02 5.33 20.67
C GLY A 200 8.29 4.39 19.50
N VAL A 201 7.25 3.77 18.94
CA VAL A 201 7.33 2.96 17.71
C VAL A 201 7.61 3.85 16.50
N ILE A 202 6.97 5.02 16.43
CA ILE A 202 7.26 6.08 15.46
C ILE A 202 7.94 7.23 16.18
N LYS A 203 9.05 7.72 15.64
CA LYS A 203 9.81 8.84 16.19
C LYS A 203 9.81 10.00 15.21
N GLN A 204 8.99 11.03 15.47
CA GLN A 204 8.78 12.17 14.57
C GLN A 204 10.07 12.89 14.13
N HIS A 205 11.06 12.98 15.02
CA HIS A 205 12.31 13.69 14.76
C HIS A 205 13.47 12.75 14.40
N ASP A 206 13.18 11.46 14.25
CA ASP A 206 14.16 10.40 14.05
C ASP A 206 13.53 9.23 13.28
N HIS A 207 13.10 9.52 12.05
CA HIS A 207 12.43 8.54 11.18
C HIS A 207 13.31 7.30 10.94
N GLU A 208 14.63 7.44 10.90
CA GLU A 208 15.58 6.33 10.72
C GLU A 208 15.49 5.29 11.84
N ASN A 209 15.10 5.70 13.04
CA ASN A 209 14.90 4.81 14.18
C ASN A 209 13.43 4.49 14.47
N SER A 210 12.53 4.86 13.57
CA SER A 210 11.14 4.39 13.62
C SER A 210 11.06 2.92 13.21
N LYS A 211 10.09 2.19 13.74
CA LYS A 211 9.92 0.75 13.52
C LYS A 211 8.66 0.39 12.75
N ALA A 212 7.84 1.37 12.39
CA ALA A 212 6.62 1.15 11.63
C ALA A 212 6.55 2.06 10.40
N ALA A 213 6.13 1.53 9.24
CA ALA A 213 5.68 2.31 8.09
C ALA A 213 4.16 2.22 7.97
N LEU A 214 3.48 3.34 7.68
CA LEU A 214 2.03 3.41 7.59
C LEU A 214 1.61 3.65 6.13
N VAL A 215 0.71 2.81 5.61
CA VAL A 215 0.14 2.97 4.26
C VAL A 215 -1.38 3.01 4.36
N TYR A 216 -1.98 4.14 4.01
CA TYR A 216 -3.40 4.41 4.21
C TYR A 216 -4.15 4.56 2.90
N GLY A 217 -5.35 3.98 2.90
CA GLY A 217 -6.33 4.04 1.83
C GLY A 217 -7.70 4.04 2.49
N GLN A 218 -8.10 5.17 3.03
CA GLN A 218 -9.17 5.28 4.03
C GLN A 218 -10.57 5.28 3.40
N MET A 219 -11.63 5.24 4.22
CA MET A 219 -13.04 5.20 3.74
C MET A 219 -13.43 6.36 2.80
N ASN A 220 -12.78 7.52 2.91
CA ASN A 220 -13.05 8.68 2.06
C ASN A 220 -12.42 8.58 0.66
N GLU A 221 -11.53 7.61 0.43
CA GLU A 221 -10.88 7.42 -0.85
C GLU A 221 -11.72 6.57 -1.82
N PRO A 222 -11.56 6.76 -3.14
CA PRO A 222 -12.29 6.00 -4.13
C PRO A 222 -12.04 4.48 -4.00
N PRO A 223 -12.96 3.65 -4.52
CA PRO A 223 -12.81 2.20 -4.44
C PRO A 223 -11.52 1.68 -5.10
N GLY A 224 -10.97 2.38 -6.10
CA GLY A 224 -9.69 2.03 -6.73
C GLY A 224 -8.53 2.06 -5.75
N ALA A 225 -8.39 3.16 -5.00
CA ALA A 225 -7.39 3.31 -3.96
C ALA A 225 -7.50 2.21 -2.89
N ARG A 226 -8.71 2.01 -2.36
CA ARG A 226 -8.98 0.98 -1.34
C ARG A 226 -8.71 -0.45 -1.82
N ALA A 227 -8.89 -0.71 -3.11
CA ALA A 227 -8.60 -2.00 -3.72
C ALA A 227 -7.11 -2.26 -3.97
N ARG A 228 -6.24 -1.24 -3.86
CA ARG A 228 -4.79 -1.34 -4.14
C ARG A 228 -3.90 -1.01 -2.95
N VAL A 229 -4.39 -0.26 -1.97
CA VAL A 229 -3.59 0.14 -0.80
C VAL A 229 -3.00 -1.05 -0.04
N ALA A 230 -3.74 -2.17 0.06
CA ALA A 230 -3.23 -3.40 0.67
C ALA A 230 -1.99 -3.94 -0.06
N LEU A 231 -1.94 -3.82 -1.39
CA LEU A 231 -0.81 -4.22 -2.21
C LEU A 231 0.36 -3.26 -2.06
N SER A 232 0.11 -1.95 -1.98
CA SER A 232 1.14 -0.94 -1.70
C SER A 232 1.83 -1.20 -0.35
N ALA A 233 1.05 -1.51 0.68
CA ALA A 233 1.54 -1.88 2.00
C ALA A 233 2.30 -3.21 1.97
N LEU A 234 1.74 -4.23 1.32
CA LEU A 234 2.40 -5.53 1.14
C LEU A 234 3.74 -5.38 0.43
N THR A 235 3.83 -4.54 -0.59
CA THR A 235 5.07 -4.31 -1.37
C THR A 235 6.19 -3.75 -0.49
N MET A 236 5.87 -2.86 0.44
CA MET A 236 6.84 -2.36 1.42
C MET A 236 7.26 -3.47 2.40
N ALA A 237 6.31 -4.29 2.86
CA ALA A 237 6.61 -5.43 3.72
C ALA A 237 7.50 -6.48 3.01
N GLU A 238 7.24 -6.75 1.74
CA GLU A 238 8.05 -7.65 0.92
C GLU A 238 9.47 -7.14 0.73
N TYR A 239 9.69 -5.82 0.63
CA TYR A 239 11.05 -5.28 0.56
C TYR A 239 11.86 -5.60 1.82
N PHE A 240 11.26 -5.39 3.00
CA PHE A 240 11.94 -5.70 4.26
C PHE A 240 12.19 -7.21 4.43
N ARG A 241 11.30 -8.07 3.90
CA ARG A 241 11.48 -9.53 3.87
C ARG A 241 12.59 -9.95 2.91
N ASP A 242 12.52 -9.51 1.66
CA ASP A 242 13.33 -10.05 0.56
C ASP A 242 14.73 -9.41 0.47
N GLU A 243 14.82 -8.09 0.62
CA GLU A 243 16.09 -7.35 0.47
C GLU A 243 16.81 -7.15 1.81
N GLU A 244 16.07 -6.85 2.86
CA GLU A 244 16.66 -6.61 4.20
C GLU A 244 16.72 -7.89 5.06
N GLY A 245 16.05 -8.97 4.65
CA GLY A 245 16.05 -10.26 5.36
C GLY A 245 15.46 -10.20 6.77
N GLN A 246 14.52 -9.28 7.01
CA GLN A 246 13.96 -9.03 8.33
C GLN A 246 12.64 -9.78 8.55
N ASP A 247 12.34 -10.05 9.82
CA ASP A 247 11.00 -10.44 10.23
C ASP A 247 10.09 -9.21 10.21
N VAL A 248 9.02 -9.30 9.42
CA VAL A 248 8.09 -8.18 9.19
C VAL A 248 6.72 -8.54 9.71
N LEU A 249 6.14 -7.65 10.52
CA LEU A 249 4.72 -7.71 10.88
C LEU A 249 3.91 -6.86 9.89
N PHE A 250 2.94 -7.47 9.21
CA PHE A 250 2.02 -6.83 8.26
C PHE A 250 0.56 -7.07 8.66
#